data_AF-F4KWB6-F1
#
_entry.id   AF-F4KWB6-F1
#
_cell.length_a   1.000
_cell.length_b   1.000
_cell.length_c   1.000
_cell.angle_alpha   90.00
_cell.angle_beta   90.00
_cell.angle_gamma   90.00
#
_symmetry.space_group_name_H-M   'P 1'
#
loop_
_entity.id
_entity.type
_entity.pdbx_description
1 polymer ?
#
loop_
_entity_poly.entity_id
_entity_poly.type
_entity_poly.pdbx_seq_one_letter_code
_entity_poly.pdbx_strand_id
1 'polypeptide(L)'
;MRDPFVVSSITWHEISGKIDPDNINLVEETLLENLNLRDYGDLMGIAFIYIVKPTGNEIHQEEFTYSRKKKELYIQIRLPYYEVQSASTNEVLHMMANKYLQTMQERLPKKKIPGFNWISFVEDVRNLFERKGWLQEVEAM
;
A
#
# COMPACT_ATOMS: atom_id res chain seq x y z
N MET A 1 8.67 -13.11 6.25
CA MET A 1 8.24 -12.89 4.86
C MET A 1 9.34 -13.44 3.97
N ARG A 2 9.02 -13.97 2.77
CA ARG A 2 10.07 -14.36 1.82
C ARG A 2 10.56 -13.16 1.02
N ASP A 3 9.64 -12.29 0.62
CA ASP A 3 9.90 -11.11 -0.21
C ASP A 3 9.86 -9.81 0.61
N PRO A 4 10.63 -8.77 0.22
CA PRO A 4 10.71 -7.51 0.98
C PRO A 4 9.44 -6.65 0.87
N PHE A 5 8.65 -6.85 -0.19
CA PHE A 5 7.34 -6.25 -0.36
C PHE A 5 6.32 -7.35 -0.62
N VAL A 6 5.23 -7.33 0.12
CA VAL A 6 4.05 -8.16 -0.13
C VAL A 6 2.84 -7.26 -0.17
N VAL A 7 2.11 -7.28 -1.28
CA VAL A 7 0.87 -6.54 -1.47
C VAL A 7 -0.26 -7.55 -1.62
N SER A 8 -1.37 -7.32 -0.94
CA SER A 8 -2.53 -8.21 -1.03
C SER A 8 -3.80 -7.45 -0.71
N SER A 9 -4.94 -8.13 -0.75
CA SER A 9 -6.21 -7.51 -0.46
C SER A 9 -7.17 -8.44 0.30
N ILE A 10 -8.15 -7.82 0.93
CA ILE A 10 -9.31 -8.45 1.55
C ILE A 10 -10.53 -7.77 0.93
N THR A 11 -11.10 -8.41 -0.10
CA THR A 11 -12.13 -7.82 -0.95
C THR A 11 -13.50 -8.45 -0.75
N TRP A 12 -14.55 -7.73 -1.16
CA TRP A 12 -15.86 -8.31 -1.42
C TRP A 12 -15.90 -8.89 -2.83
N HIS A 13 -16.58 -10.03 -3.01
CA HIS A 13 -16.55 -10.81 -4.26
C HIS A 13 -16.96 -10.01 -5.51
N GLU A 14 -17.82 -8.99 -5.38
CA GLU A 14 -18.29 -8.17 -6.51
C GLU A 14 -17.21 -7.25 -7.10
N ILE A 15 -16.16 -6.94 -6.33
CA ILE A 15 -15.13 -5.98 -6.73
C ILE A 15 -13.73 -6.59 -6.83
N SER A 16 -13.58 -7.88 -6.50
CA SER A 16 -12.27 -8.54 -6.44
C SER A 16 -11.52 -8.40 -7.77
N GLY A 17 -12.18 -8.54 -8.91
CA GLY A 17 -11.56 -8.45 -10.23
C GLY A 17 -10.98 -7.08 -10.62
N LYS A 18 -11.26 -6.01 -9.86
CA LYS A 18 -10.66 -4.67 -10.07
C LYS A 18 -9.41 -4.44 -9.23
N ILE A 19 -9.15 -5.32 -8.26
CA ILE A 19 -8.03 -5.23 -7.32
C ILE A 19 -7.10 -6.41 -7.54
N ASP A 20 -7.66 -7.61 -7.47
CA ASP A 20 -6.96 -8.88 -7.64
C ASP A 20 -7.24 -9.49 -9.03
N PRO A 21 -6.25 -10.19 -9.62
CA PRO A 21 -4.84 -10.21 -9.21
C PRO A 21 -4.04 -9.03 -9.79
N ASP A 22 -4.52 -8.42 -10.88
CA ASP A 22 -3.68 -7.61 -11.77
C ASP A 22 -3.09 -6.37 -11.09
N ASN A 23 -3.91 -5.56 -10.41
CA ASN A 23 -3.43 -4.33 -9.77
C ASN A 23 -2.55 -4.63 -8.55
N ILE A 24 -2.84 -5.69 -7.78
CA ILE A 24 -1.98 -6.13 -6.68
C ILE A 24 -0.60 -6.54 -7.19
N ASN A 25 -0.56 -7.44 -8.18
CA ASN A 25 0.69 -7.93 -8.75
C ASN A 25 1.49 -6.77 -9.34
N LEU A 26 0.82 -5.87 -10.07
CA LEU A 26 1.49 -4.73 -10.71
C LEU A 26 2.18 -3.82 -9.67
N VAL A 27 1.52 -3.51 -8.56
CA VAL A 27 2.12 -2.71 -7.48
C VAL A 27 3.26 -3.47 -6.79
N GLU A 28 3.06 -4.74 -6.46
CA GLU A 28 4.08 -5.57 -5.80
C GLU A 28 5.34 -5.71 -6.65
N GLU A 29 5.20 -6.15 -7.90
CA GLU A 29 6.31 -6.32 -8.85
C GLU A 29 7.03 -4.99 -9.08
N THR A 30 6.29 -3.89 -9.23
CA THR A 30 6.91 -2.56 -9.40
C THR A 30 7.76 -2.16 -8.19
N LEU A 31 7.30 -2.42 -6.97
CA LEU A 31 8.10 -2.15 -5.76
C LEU A 31 9.33 -3.06 -5.71
N LEU A 32 9.16 -4.36 -5.98
CA LEU A 32 10.25 -5.36 -5.96
C LEU A 32 11.33 -5.10 -7.00
N GLU A 33 10.95 -4.70 -8.21
CA GLU A 33 11.88 -4.46 -9.31
C GLU A 33 12.67 -3.16 -9.18
N ASN A 34 12.11 -2.16 -8.47
CA ASN A 34 12.64 -0.79 -8.48
C ASN A 34 13.22 -0.34 -7.14
N LEU A 35 12.90 -1.02 -6.03
CA LEU A 35 13.35 -0.62 -4.70
C LEU A 35 14.01 -1.79 -3.96
N ASN A 36 15.06 -1.48 -3.22
CA ASN A 36 15.68 -2.41 -2.29
C ASN A 36 15.49 -1.89 -0.87
N LEU A 37 14.71 -2.61 -0.05
CA LEU A 37 14.35 -2.15 1.29
C LEU A 37 15.55 -1.89 2.20
N ARG A 38 16.68 -2.56 1.95
CA ARG A 38 17.94 -2.40 2.70
C ARG A 38 18.58 -1.04 2.52
N ASP A 39 18.29 -0.34 1.43
CA ASP A 39 18.80 1.02 1.17
C ASP A 39 18.23 2.04 2.17
N TYR A 40 17.11 1.69 2.81
CA TYR A 40 16.43 2.50 3.82
C TYR A 40 16.69 2.02 5.24
N GLY A 41 17.51 0.99 5.44
CA GLY A 41 17.90 0.47 6.75
C GLY A 41 17.52 -0.99 6.99
N ASP A 42 17.32 -1.32 8.25
CA ASP A 42 17.28 -2.71 8.74
C ASP A 42 15.93 -3.42 8.58
N LEU A 43 14.94 -2.79 7.94
CA LEU A 43 13.62 -3.37 7.74
C LEU A 43 13.72 -4.54 6.74
N MET A 44 13.12 -5.69 7.09
CA MET A 44 13.18 -6.93 6.33
C MET A 44 11.97 -7.16 5.43
N GLY A 45 10.83 -6.51 5.72
CA GLY A 45 9.67 -6.64 4.86
C GLY A 45 8.53 -5.69 5.20
N ILE A 46 7.70 -5.42 4.21
CA ILE A 46 6.46 -4.66 4.32
C ILE A 46 5.33 -5.50 3.71
N ALA A 47 4.38 -5.90 4.55
CA ALA A 47 3.09 -6.44 4.11
C ALA A 47 2.06 -5.30 4.09
N PHE A 48 1.51 -5.02 2.92
CA PHE A 48 0.48 -4.02 2.71
C PHE A 48 -0.80 -4.66 2.18
N ILE A 49 -1.87 -4.60 2.96
CA ILE A 49 -3.14 -5.26 2.67
C ILE A 49 -4.22 -4.20 2.50
N TYR A 50 -4.84 -4.16 1.33
CA TYR A 50 -6.01 -3.31 1.07
C TYR A 50 -7.28 -4.02 1.54
N ILE A 51 -8.06 -3.39 2.40
CA ILE A 51 -9.40 -3.85 2.78
C ILE A 51 -10.42 -3.09 1.95
N VAL A 52 -11.19 -3.79 1.13
CA VAL A 52 -12.26 -3.17 0.33
C VAL A 52 -13.55 -3.96 0.51
N LYS A 53 -14.36 -3.51 1.46
CA LYS A 53 -15.60 -4.15 1.88
C LYS A 53 -16.68 -3.10 2.15
N PRO A 54 -17.97 -3.41 1.95
CA PRO A 54 -19.07 -2.52 2.31
C PRO A 54 -19.02 -2.08 3.78
N THR A 55 -19.49 -0.87 4.05
CA THR A 55 -19.60 -0.33 5.41
C THR A 55 -20.53 -1.20 6.26
N GLY A 56 -20.17 -1.41 7.54
CA GLY A 56 -20.92 -2.25 8.48
C GLY A 56 -20.41 -3.69 8.61
N ASN A 57 -19.45 -4.11 7.79
CA ASN A 57 -18.75 -5.38 7.93
C ASN A 57 -17.36 -5.19 8.57
N GLU A 58 -17.33 -5.05 9.90
CA GLU A 58 -16.13 -4.63 10.65
C GLU A 58 -15.19 -5.78 11.08
N ILE A 59 -15.35 -6.99 10.51
CA ILE A 59 -14.54 -8.17 10.91
C ILE A 59 -13.03 -7.92 10.77
N HIS A 60 -12.61 -7.10 9.79
CA HIS A 60 -11.21 -6.69 9.63
C HIS A 60 -11.08 -5.21 9.97
N GLN A 61 -10.19 -4.87 10.90
CA GLN A 61 -9.88 -3.50 11.30
C GLN A 61 -8.62 -3.00 10.58
N GLU A 62 -8.46 -1.68 10.47
CA GLU A 62 -7.19 -1.12 10.00
C GLU A 62 -6.09 -1.38 11.03
N GLU A 63 -4.89 -1.71 10.55
CA GLU A 63 -3.74 -2.00 11.39
C GLU A 63 -2.48 -1.37 10.80
N PHE A 64 -1.59 -0.88 11.68
CA PHE A 64 -0.24 -0.43 11.32
C PHE A 64 0.74 -0.88 12.41
N THR A 65 1.31 -2.07 12.24
CA THR A 65 2.11 -2.75 13.26
C THR A 65 3.53 -2.99 12.77
N TYR A 66 4.49 -2.77 13.67
CA TYR A 66 5.90 -3.07 13.43
C TYR A 66 6.34 -4.18 14.38
N SER A 67 6.84 -5.29 13.83
CA SER A 67 7.42 -6.38 14.60
C SER A 67 8.92 -6.19 14.73
N ARG A 68 9.40 -5.81 15.93
CA ARG A 68 10.86 -5.68 16.21
C ARG A 68 11.62 -6.98 16.01
N LYS A 69 11.02 -8.11 16.38
CA LYS A 69 11.64 -9.44 16.28
C LYS A 69 11.86 -9.86 14.83
N LYS A 70 10.87 -9.60 13.96
CA LYS A 70 10.94 -9.96 12.54
C LYS A 70 11.53 -8.84 11.67
N LYS A 71 11.60 -7.62 12.20
CA LYS A 71 11.87 -6.38 11.47
C LYS A 71 10.92 -6.20 10.28
N GLU A 72 9.63 -6.45 10.50
CA GLU A 72 8.60 -6.40 9.44
C GLU A 72 7.51 -5.38 9.80
N LEU A 73 7.01 -4.67 8.79
CA LEU A 73 5.79 -3.89 8.86
C LEU A 73 4.60 -4.70 8.36
N TYR A 74 3.50 -4.61 9.09
CA TYR A 74 2.22 -5.17 8.73
C TYR A 74 1.19 -4.06 8.72
N ILE A 75 0.56 -3.86 7.57
CA ILE A 75 -0.33 -2.75 7.29
C ILE A 75 -1.61 -3.30 6.69
N GLN A 76 -2.74 -3.00 7.32
CA GLN A 76 -4.07 -3.23 6.78
C GLN A 76 -4.78 -1.88 6.71
N ILE A 77 -5.24 -1.47 5.53
CA ILE A 77 -5.87 -0.17 5.36
C ILE A 77 -7.08 -0.25 4.44
N ARG A 78 -8.11 0.55 4.70
CA ARG A 78 -9.32 0.56 3.88
C ARG A 78 -9.17 1.45 2.65
N LEU A 79 -9.68 0.95 1.52
CA LEU A 79 -10.12 1.79 0.41
C LEU A 79 -11.65 1.97 0.47
N PRO A 80 -12.16 3.12 0.01
CA PRO A 80 -13.60 3.39 -0.02
C PRO A 80 -14.32 2.44 -0.98
N TYR A 81 -15.18 1.58 -0.44
CA TYR A 81 -15.84 0.52 -1.21
C TYR A 81 -16.64 1.05 -2.41
N TYR A 82 -17.50 2.05 -2.19
CA TYR A 82 -18.38 2.56 -3.23
C TYR A 82 -17.62 3.25 -4.36
N GLU A 83 -16.55 3.98 -4.04
CA GLU A 83 -15.68 4.61 -5.03
C GLU A 83 -14.96 3.55 -5.88
N VAL A 84 -14.39 2.52 -5.25
CA VAL A 84 -13.78 1.39 -5.95
C VAL A 84 -14.80 0.64 -6.82
N GLN A 85 -16.02 0.48 -6.31
CA GLN A 85 -17.09 -0.19 -7.05
C GLN A 85 -17.45 0.58 -8.32
N SER A 86 -17.51 1.91 -8.28
CA SER A 86 -17.83 2.76 -9.44
C SER A 86 -16.64 2.98 -10.39
N ALA A 87 -15.41 2.90 -9.89
CA ALA A 87 -14.20 3.17 -10.65
C ALA A 87 -13.86 2.06 -11.68
N SER A 88 -13.19 2.43 -12.76
CA SER A 88 -12.50 1.50 -13.66
C SER A 88 -11.28 0.88 -12.98
N THR A 89 -10.76 -0.23 -13.52
CA THR A 89 -9.56 -0.89 -12.98
C THR A 89 -8.35 0.05 -12.90
N ASN A 90 -8.19 0.94 -13.88
CA ASN A 90 -7.08 1.91 -13.87
C ASN A 90 -7.28 3.01 -12.82
N GLU A 91 -8.50 3.50 -12.63
CA GLU A 91 -8.81 4.44 -11.54
C GLU A 91 -8.57 3.78 -10.17
N VAL A 92 -8.92 2.51 -10.01
CA VAL A 92 -8.61 1.76 -8.78
C VAL A 92 -7.10 1.65 -8.52
N LEU A 93 -6.28 1.47 -9.56
CA LEU A 93 -4.82 1.49 -9.43
C LEU A 93 -4.32 2.84 -8.89
N HIS A 94 -4.86 3.96 -9.41
CA HIS A 94 -4.53 5.29 -8.90
C HIS A 94 -4.95 5.46 -7.43
N MET A 95 -6.14 4.98 -7.06
CA MET A 95 -6.61 4.99 -5.68
C MET A 95 -5.70 4.17 -4.76
N MET A 96 -5.26 2.98 -5.20
CA MET A 96 -4.33 2.12 -4.47
C MET A 96 -2.98 2.81 -4.25
N ALA A 97 -2.37 3.35 -5.31
CA ALA A 97 -1.08 4.04 -5.24
C ALA A 97 -1.13 5.25 -4.30
N ASN A 98 -2.16 6.09 -4.43
CA ASN A 98 -2.40 7.23 -3.54
C ASN A 98 -2.57 6.78 -2.09
N LYS A 99 -3.38 5.73 -1.84
CA LYS A 99 -3.63 5.24 -0.49
C LYS A 99 -2.37 4.64 0.15
N TYR A 100 -1.54 3.93 -0.62
CA TYR A 100 -0.26 3.42 -0.15
C TYR A 100 0.62 4.56 0.36
N LEU A 101 0.87 5.56 -0.49
CA LEU A 101 1.72 6.69 -0.15
C LEU A 101 1.18 7.50 1.02
N GLN A 102 -0.11 7.81 1.00
CA GLN A 102 -0.77 8.52 2.10
C GLN A 102 -0.57 7.77 3.42
N THR A 103 -0.80 6.45 3.42
CA THR A 103 -0.66 5.60 4.62
C THR A 103 0.78 5.64 5.14
N MET A 104 1.76 5.50 4.25
CA MET A 104 3.17 5.54 4.64
C MET A 104 3.55 6.92 5.21
N GLN A 105 3.16 8.01 4.54
CA GLN A 105 3.42 9.38 4.95
C GLN A 105 2.80 9.71 6.31
N GLU A 106 1.58 9.27 6.57
CA GLU A 106 0.85 9.61 7.80
C GLU A 106 1.24 8.75 9.00
N ARG A 107 1.63 7.49 8.76
CA ARG A 107 1.79 6.48 9.82
C ARG A 107 3.25 6.17 10.16
N LEU A 108 4.18 6.19 9.19
CA LEU A 108 5.60 5.93 9.46
C LEU A 108 6.23 6.94 10.44
N PRO A 109 5.98 8.27 10.36
CA PRO A 109 6.58 9.22 11.31
C PRO A 109 6.16 8.97 12.76
N LYS A 110 4.97 8.38 12.95
CA LYS A 110 4.40 8.06 14.26
C LYS A 110 4.93 6.72 14.80
N LYS A 111 5.60 5.91 13.96
CA LYS A 111 6.11 4.60 14.32
C LYS A 111 7.62 4.67 14.57
N LYS A 112 8.05 4.29 15.78
CA LYS A 112 9.48 4.17 16.10
C LYS A 112 10.04 2.88 15.51
N ILE A 113 10.55 2.95 14.28
CA ILE A 113 11.23 1.86 13.58
C ILE A 113 12.73 2.16 13.59
N PRO A 114 13.55 1.47 14.41
CA PRO A 114 14.97 1.78 14.54
C PRO A 114 15.72 1.65 13.22
N GLY A 115 16.51 2.66 12.89
CA GLY A 115 17.39 2.64 11.70
C GLY A 115 16.68 2.73 10.36
N PHE A 116 15.35 2.89 10.33
CA PHE A 116 14.60 2.98 9.08
C PHE A 116 14.47 4.45 8.63
N ASN A 117 15.09 4.78 7.50
CA ASN A 117 14.95 6.07 6.83
C ASN A 117 13.64 6.12 6.02
N TRP A 118 12.53 6.26 6.75
CA TRP A 118 11.20 6.30 6.15
C TRP A 118 10.99 7.48 5.21
N ILE A 119 11.72 8.59 5.40
CA ILE A 119 11.61 9.80 4.57
C ILE A 119 12.07 9.46 3.14
N SER A 120 13.29 8.93 3.00
CA SER A 120 13.80 8.54 1.67
C SER A 120 12.99 7.40 1.06
N PHE A 121 12.53 6.43 1.86
CA PHE A 121 11.67 5.36 1.38
C PHE A 121 10.38 5.89 0.75
N VAL A 122 9.67 6.78 1.47
CA VAL A 122 8.42 7.37 0.98
C VAL A 122 8.65 8.21 -0.27
N GLU A 123 9.75 8.97 -0.31
CA GLU A 123 10.09 9.81 -1.44
C GLU A 123 10.39 8.99 -2.69
N ASP A 124 11.14 7.90 -2.56
CA ASP A 124 11.44 7.02 -3.69
C ASP A 124 10.22 6.27 -4.20
N VAL A 125 9.32 5.83 -3.30
CA VAL A 125 8.02 5.26 -3.70
C VAL A 125 7.18 6.31 -4.43
N ARG A 126 7.16 7.57 -3.96
CA ARG A 126 6.42 8.65 -4.63
C ARG A 126 6.94 8.85 -6.03
N ASN A 127 8.25 9.08 -6.17
CA ASN A 127 8.90 9.28 -7.46
C ASN A 127 8.69 8.08 -8.40
N LEU A 128 8.68 6.85 -7.87
CA LEU A 128 8.38 5.66 -8.64
C LEU A 128 6.94 5.67 -9.17
N PHE A 129 5.95 5.94 -8.32
CA PHE A 129 4.55 5.96 -8.72
C PHE A 129 4.25 7.12 -9.68
N GLU A 130 4.89 8.28 -9.53
CA GLU A 130 4.82 9.39 -10.48
C GLU A 130 5.37 8.99 -11.86
N ARG A 131 6.55 8.37 -11.91
CA ARG A 131 7.13 7.87 -13.19
C ARG A 131 6.25 6.82 -13.88
N LYS A 132 5.53 6.02 -13.10
CA LYS A 132 4.56 5.04 -13.63
C LYS A 132 3.23 5.68 -14.03
N GLY A 133 3.03 6.97 -13.77
CA GLY A 133 1.79 7.70 -14.03
C GLY A 133 0.65 7.30 -13.10
N TRP A 134 0.95 6.73 -11.93
CA TRP A 134 -0.07 6.21 -11.01
C TRP A 134 -0.58 7.24 -10.02
N LEU A 135 0.17 8.31 -9.78
CA LEU A 135 -0.31 9.44 -8.99
C LEU A 135 -0.97 10.43 -9.95
N GLN A 136 -2.29 10.59 -9.82
CA GLN A 136 -2.99 11.68 -10.46
C GLN A 136 -2.81 12.96 -9.62
N GLU A 137 -2.60 14.09 -10.27
CA GLU A 137 -2.83 15.39 -9.63
C GLU A 137 -4.30 15.44 -9.23
N VAL A 138 -4.57 15.46 -7.93
CA VAL A 138 -5.92 15.71 -7.44
C VAL A 138 -6.22 17.16 -7.80
N GLU A 139 -6.95 17.39 -8.91
CA GLU A 139 -7.62 18.66 -9.10
C GLU A 139 -8.53 18.86 -7.88
N ALA A 140 -8.15 19.80 -7.02
CA ALA A 140 -8.96 20.21 -5.89
C ALA A 140 -10.27 20.77 -6.45
N MET A 141 -11.36 20.02 -6.29
CA MET A 141 -12.73 20.51 -6.47
C MET A 141 -13.10 21.52 -5.38
#